data_AF-A0A2E4YP47-F1
#
_entry.id   AF-A0A2E4YP47-F1
#
_cell.length_a   1.000
_cell.length_b   1.000
_cell.length_c   1.000
_cell.angle_alpha   90.00
_cell.angle_beta   90.00
_cell.angle_gamma   90.00
#
_symmetry.space_group_name_H-M   'P 1'
#
loop_
_entity.id
_entity.type
_entity.pdbx_description
1 polymer ?
#
loop_
_entity_poly.entity_id
_entity_poly.type
_entity_poly.pdbx_seq_one_letter_code
_entity_poly.pdbx_strand_id
1 'polypeptide(L)'
;MKKLISKLTIICVFTCCFFGCNFSDNKIYKYANLFSTSSLIQSSYPSGVYSADSLDLTFFGPEATKMIGIYNDDTLMVNNDSIDLKIGLKSLRLSLIPSAAKQYRQYVNTWHSPKGKLSSFHQVKIIQFKDDLIVDSLTCNYILGASNKDHLPVVNLRVNEHLLFSEDSGSYLPGNSFNPEDEYHSGNYFLFKKRRQPSSIQIIDSTLEYINDSLIFRTHGLITPVAPQKSLRFYNNGNSRLSDLIGLNHTMDKFILRSSYSGWQSEIFVDGWVADVCSGLNLDVMAYFPVKVYLNGEYWGIHGLRERMDLKAISNKYAVKPKKLIDADDKGYSNREGYGDLNTLLKHIQLDSGFTYKTIKRNFKMKSLVDWIIVELFFQNTDWPCNNTFFWKKNKKSGEWRAVLIDMDASVGNPENNLFEFATKDRSPLLGGVLVTYLLNNPEFQVLFKDRVSYLFENDLSKKVLKEKLAYYKLLFDPAIGEHYNRWNPDSGLKEYKKALKRLDDFCENRQDYFLKNMKAYFKEN
;
A
#
# COMPACT_ATOMS: atom_id res chain seq x y z
N MET A 1 -37.93 -46.77 34.09
CA MET A 1 -38.46 -46.11 35.31
C MET A 1 -37.84 -44.70 35.35
N LYS A 2 -38.60 -43.60 35.43
CA LYS A 2 -39.05 -42.90 36.67
C LYS A 2 -37.90 -42.73 37.69
N LYS A 3 -37.52 -41.55 38.21
CA LYS A 3 -37.83 -40.10 37.97
C LYS A 3 -36.57 -39.29 38.42
N LEU A 4 -36.21 -38.09 37.88
CA LEU A 4 -36.68 -36.73 38.28
C LEU A 4 -36.64 -36.49 39.83
N ILE A 5 -36.09 -35.42 40.44
CA ILE A 5 -35.62 -34.05 40.07
C ILE A 5 -34.59 -33.56 41.16
N SER A 6 -33.83 -32.44 41.16
CA SER A 6 -33.51 -31.30 40.25
C SER A 6 -32.34 -30.42 40.82
N LYS A 7 -31.77 -29.50 40.00
CA LYS A 7 -31.00 -28.26 40.39
C LYS A 7 -29.58 -28.46 40.98
N LEU A 8 -28.65 -27.48 40.97
CA LEU A 8 -28.68 -26.08 40.47
C LEU A 8 -27.35 -25.70 39.78
N THR A 9 -27.37 -24.71 38.87
CA THR A 9 -26.20 -24.10 38.24
C THR A 9 -25.35 -23.28 39.23
N ILE A 10 -24.02 -23.41 39.16
CA ILE A 10 -23.08 -22.40 39.69
C ILE A 10 -22.17 -21.92 38.55
N ILE A 11 -22.28 -20.64 38.20
CA ILE A 11 -21.34 -19.94 37.34
C ILE A 11 -20.35 -19.23 38.26
N CYS A 12 -19.06 -19.59 38.20
CA CYS A 12 -18.01 -18.90 38.95
C CYS A 12 -17.72 -17.52 38.32
N VAL A 13 -18.54 -16.53 38.65
CA VAL A 13 -18.21 -15.11 38.41
C VAL A 13 -17.08 -14.73 39.36
N PHE A 14 -15.86 -14.62 38.83
CA PHE A 14 -14.73 -14.08 39.59
C PHE A 14 -14.88 -12.56 39.70
N THR A 15 -15.62 -12.12 40.72
CA THR A 15 -15.76 -10.71 41.08
C THR A 15 -14.47 -10.21 41.75
N CYS A 16 -13.43 -9.99 40.95
CA CYS A 16 -12.23 -9.31 41.43
C CYS A 16 -12.57 -7.83 41.71
N CYS A 17 -12.75 -7.50 42.99
CA CYS A 17 -12.93 -6.13 43.44
C CYS A 17 -11.67 -5.30 43.10
N PHE A 18 -11.79 -4.42 42.11
CA PHE A 18 -10.79 -3.40 41.82
C PHE A 18 -10.78 -2.33 42.93
N PHE A 19 -10.13 -2.65 44.05
CA PHE A 19 -9.61 -1.62 44.94
C PHE A 19 -8.54 -0.82 44.20
N GLY A 20 -8.69 0.50 44.18
CA GLY A 20 -7.84 1.39 43.41
C GLY A 20 -6.42 1.49 43.96
N CYS A 21 -5.49 0.72 43.39
CA CYS A 21 -4.06 0.99 43.51
C CYS A 21 -3.59 1.75 42.27
N ASN A 22 -3.36 3.06 42.40
CA ASN A 22 -2.67 3.86 41.39
C ASN A 22 -1.18 3.46 41.34
N PHE A 23 -0.86 2.36 40.68
CA PHE A 23 0.51 2.06 40.25
C PHE A 23 0.87 2.95 39.06
N SER A 24 1.27 4.19 39.35
CA SER A 24 1.95 5.08 38.40
C SER A 24 3.41 4.66 38.21
N ASP A 25 3.63 3.39 37.89
CA ASP A 25 4.93 2.89 37.44
C ASP A 25 5.21 3.53 36.07
N ASN A 26 6.00 4.62 36.07
CA ASN A 26 6.50 5.30 34.87
C ASN A 26 7.56 4.45 34.12
N LYS A 27 7.25 3.16 33.92
CA LYS A 27 8.14 2.16 33.35
C LYS A 27 8.18 2.35 31.84
N ILE A 28 9.32 2.81 31.36
CA ILE A 28 9.59 3.00 29.93
C ILE A 28 9.74 1.62 29.27
N TYR A 29 8.79 1.22 28.44
CA TYR A 29 8.85 -0.02 27.69
C TYR A 29 9.48 0.22 26.31
N LYS A 30 10.48 -0.58 25.94
CA LYS A 30 10.99 -0.68 24.57
C LYS A 30 10.29 -1.84 23.87
N TYR A 31 9.49 -1.55 22.84
CA TYR A 31 8.73 -2.56 22.09
C TYR A 31 9.56 -3.24 20.99
N ALA A 32 10.44 -2.48 20.34
CA ALA A 32 11.27 -2.95 19.23
C ALA A 32 12.57 -2.15 19.12
N ASN A 33 13.58 -2.74 18.45
CA ASN A 33 14.72 -1.99 17.93
C ASN A 33 14.32 -1.25 16.65
N LEU A 34 15.08 -0.20 16.32
CA LEU A 34 15.12 0.45 15.01
C LEU A 34 16.58 0.49 14.58
N PHE A 35 16.84 0.54 13.27
CA PHE A 35 18.19 0.72 12.74
C PHE A 35 18.93 1.90 13.40
N SER A 36 20.24 1.72 13.61
CA SER A 36 21.20 2.79 13.93
C SER A 36 22.53 2.48 13.27
N THR A 37 23.36 3.49 13.03
CA THR A 37 24.73 3.25 12.53
C THR A 37 25.57 2.53 13.59
N SER A 38 26.51 1.69 13.14
CA SER A 38 27.54 1.13 14.02
C SER A 38 28.50 2.23 14.47
N SER A 39 28.80 2.28 15.76
CA SER A 39 29.60 3.32 16.42
C SER A 39 30.07 2.81 17.79
N LEU A 40 31.14 3.40 18.35
CA LEU A 40 31.60 3.22 19.72
C LEU A 40 30.91 4.19 20.71
N ILE A 41 30.22 5.21 20.20
CA ILE A 41 29.43 6.16 20.99
C ILE A 41 28.29 5.38 21.66
N GLN A 42 28.24 5.44 22.98
CA GLN A 42 27.20 4.78 23.79
C GLN A 42 25.99 5.72 23.94
N SER A 43 24.80 5.16 24.17
CA SER A 43 23.58 5.93 24.42
C SER A 43 22.78 5.30 25.56
N SER A 44 22.26 6.12 26.48
CA SER A 44 21.44 5.67 27.61
C SER A 44 20.14 4.96 27.16
N TYR A 45 19.63 5.29 25.97
CA TYR A 45 18.54 4.56 25.32
C TYR A 45 18.94 4.18 23.87
N PRO A 46 19.08 2.89 23.54
CA PRO A 46 19.39 2.45 22.18
C PRO A 46 18.21 2.67 21.20
N SER A 47 18.52 2.99 19.94
CA SER A 47 17.57 3.15 18.82
C SER A 47 16.38 2.16 18.86
N GLY A 48 15.13 2.66 18.76
CA GLY A 48 13.95 1.83 18.96
C GLY A 48 12.59 2.50 19.12
N VAL A 49 11.58 1.66 19.35
CA VAL A 49 10.17 2.03 19.56
C VAL A 49 9.84 1.97 21.05
N TYR A 50 9.29 3.04 21.60
CA TYR A 50 9.12 3.25 23.04
C TYR A 50 7.70 3.68 23.43
N SER A 51 7.23 3.23 24.60
CA SER A 51 5.95 3.63 25.20
C SER A 51 5.94 5.04 25.80
N ALA A 52 7.12 5.63 26.01
CA ALA A 52 7.27 6.89 26.72
C ALA A 52 6.97 8.09 25.82
N ASP A 53 6.35 9.12 26.40
CA ASP A 53 6.14 10.41 25.74
C ASP A 53 7.44 11.22 25.56
N SER A 54 8.49 10.91 26.33
CA SER A 54 9.80 11.55 26.26
C SER A 54 10.90 10.64 26.78
N LEU A 55 12.11 10.82 26.25
CA LEU A 55 13.35 10.21 26.77
C LEU A 55 14.37 11.31 27.03
N ASP A 56 14.98 11.27 28.20
CA ASP A 56 16.20 12.02 28.50
C ASP A 56 17.38 11.14 28.08
N LEU A 57 18.00 11.48 26.95
CA LEU A 57 19.11 10.74 26.36
C LEU A 57 20.44 11.32 26.86
N THR A 58 21.39 10.44 27.16
CA THR A 58 22.80 10.78 27.34
C THR A 58 23.58 9.98 26.31
N PHE A 59 24.44 10.63 25.54
CA PHE A 59 25.38 9.97 24.63
C PHE A 59 26.80 10.18 25.13
N PHE A 60 27.61 9.11 25.15
CA PHE A 60 28.98 9.13 25.65
C PHE A 60 29.95 8.68 24.55
N GLY A 61 30.93 9.52 24.21
CA GLY A 61 31.95 9.26 23.21
C GLY A 61 33.32 8.98 23.84
N PRO A 62 33.79 7.71 23.90
CA PRO A 62 35.06 7.38 24.56
C PRO A 62 36.23 8.13 23.94
N GLU A 63 37.06 8.79 24.77
CA GLU A 63 38.19 9.64 24.35
C GLU A 63 37.82 10.89 23.50
N ALA A 64 36.57 11.33 23.50
CA ALA A 64 36.22 12.57 22.79
C ALA A 64 36.75 13.81 23.52
N THR A 65 37.32 14.75 22.76
CA THR A 65 37.61 16.11 23.25
C THR A 65 36.41 17.05 23.08
N LYS A 66 35.45 16.66 22.23
CA LYS A 66 34.29 17.44 21.82
C LYS A 66 33.25 16.55 21.15
N MET A 67 31.97 16.85 21.37
CA MET A 67 30.85 16.17 20.71
C MET A 67 29.84 17.18 20.13
N ILE A 68 29.20 16.80 19.03
CA ILE A 68 28.14 17.57 18.38
C ILE A 68 26.91 16.67 18.24
N GLY A 69 25.77 17.12 18.77
CA GLY A 69 24.47 16.49 18.60
C GLY A 69 23.56 17.32 17.68
N ILE A 70 22.86 16.65 16.78
CA ILE A 70 21.94 17.25 15.80
C ILE A 70 20.58 16.57 15.94
N TYR A 71 19.52 17.38 16.15
CA TYR A 71 18.15 16.91 16.37
C TYR A 71 17.16 18.03 16.04
N ASN A 72 16.10 17.73 15.28
CA ASN A 72 15.13 18.72 14.77
C ASN A 72 15.77 19.95 14.10
N ASP A 73 16.86 19.73 13.37
CA ASP A 73 17.67 20.74 12.69
C ASP A 73 18.42 21.74 13.63
N ASP A 74 18.18 21.67 14.95
CA ASP A 74 19.04 22.29 15.97
C ASP A 74 20.38 21.54 16.10
N THR A 75 21.42 22.25 16.53
CA THR A 75 22.77 21.70 16.77
C THR A 75 23.29 22.11 18.15
N LEU A 76 23.54 21.13 19.01
CA LEU A 76 24.17 21.29 20.32
C LEU A 76 25.64 20.86 20.22
N MET A 77 26.56 21.71 20.70
CA MET A 77 27.99 21.43 20.72
C MET A 77 28.52 21.51 22.15
N VAL A 78 29.34 20.54 22.54
CA VAL A 78 29.90 20.43 23.90
C VAL A 78 31.38 20.02 23.83
N ASN A 79 32.22 20.59 24.70
CA ASN A 79 33.67 20.37 24.74
C ASN A 79 34.04 19.36 25.84
N ASN A 80 33.49 18.15 25.71
CA ASN A 80 33.63 17.03 26.63
C ASN A 80 33.32 15.71 25.89
N ASP A 81 33.21 14.63 26.67
CA ASP A 81 32.94 13.25 26.25
C ASP A 81 31.46 12.82 26.34
N SER A 82 30.55 13.74 26.69
CA SER A 82 29.17 13.41 27.02
C SER A 82 28.17 14.52 26.63
N ILE A 83 27.12 14.16 25.91
CA ILE A 83 26.07 15.08 25.45
C ILE A 83 24.68 14.59 25.86
N ASP A 84 23.99 15.40 26.66
CA ASP A 84 22.60 15.17 27.08
C ASP A 84 21.61 15.84 26.11
N LEU A 85 20.52 15.13 25.81
CA LEU A 85 19.48 15.58 24.89
C LEU A 85 18.11 15.03 25.31
N LYS A 86 17.15 15.91 25.60
CA LYS A 86 15.76 15.52 25.80
C LYS A 86 15.01 15.44 24.48
N ILE A 87 14.53 14.25 24.13
CA ILE A 87 13.57 14.05 23.03
C ILE A 87 12.16 13.80 23.59
N GLY A 88 11.12 14.20 22.87
CA GLY A 88 9.74 14.13 23.36
C GLY A 88 8.72 14.21 22.23
N LEU A 89 7.48 13.81 22.51
CA LEU A 89 6.40 13.80 21.53
C LEU A 89 6.30 15.13 20.79
N LYS A 90 6.35 15.07 19.45
CA LYS A 90 6.05 16.25 18.64
C LYS A 90 4.60 16.66 18.87
N SER A 91 4.37 17.93 19.13
CA SER A 91 3.03 18.50 19.11
C SER A 91 2.43 18.33 17.72
N LEU A 92 1.19 17.85 17.64
CA LEU A 92 0.50 17.69 16.36
C LEU A 92 0.28 19.07 15.75
N ARG A 93 0.85 19.31 14.57
CA ARG A 93 0.77 20.58 13.85
C ARG A 93 0.38 20.32 12.40
N LEU A 94 1.16 19.52 11.68
CA LEU A 94 0.87 19.08 10.31
C LEU A 94 -0.37 18.17 10.26
N SER A 95 -0.55 17.33 11.29
CA SER A 95 -1.72 16.44 11.40
C SER A 95 -3.02 17.16 11.69
N LEU A 96 -2.95 18.44 12.13
CA LEU A 96 -4.11 19.32 12.33
C LEU A 96 -4.48 20.13 11.07
N ILE A 97 -3.67 20.08 10.00
CA ILE A 97 -3.95 20.80 8.75
C ILE A 97 -4.97 19.99 7.90
N PRO A 98 -6.11 20.59 7.49
CA PRO A 98 -7.10 19.92 6.64
C PRO A 98 -6.59 19.66 5.21
N SER A 99 -6.01 18.48 4.98
CA SER A 99 -5.45 18.04 3.69
C SER A 99 -6.49 17.58 2.66
N ALA A 100 -7.77 17.93 2.82
CA ALA A 100 -8.87 17.65 1.90
C ALA A 100 -9.94 18.74 2.03
N ALA A 101 -10.87 18.84 1.08
CA ALA A 101 -11.97 19.79 1.20
C ALA A 101 -12.87 19.43 2.40
N LYS A 102 -13.41 20.46 3.08
CA LYS A 102 -14.29 20.29 4.25
C LYS A 102 -15.64 19.66 3.88
N GLN A 103 -16.09 19.87 2.64
CA GLN A 103 -17.27 19.27 2.06
C GLN A 103 -16.95 18.92 0.61
N TYR A 104 -17.29 17.70 0.22
CA TYR A 104 -17.38 17.23 -1.16
C TYR A 104 -18.84 16.84 -1.39
N ARG A 105 -19.44 17.23 -2.52
CA ARG A 105 -20.83 16.84 -2.86
C ARG A 105 -20.95 15.37 -3.24
N GLN A 106 -19.86 14.75 -3.68
CA GLN A 106 -19.89 13.38 -4.23
C GLN A 106 -18.84 12.41 -3.62
N TYR A 107 -17.84 12.91 -2.89
CA TYR A 107 -16.73 12.07 -2.39
C TYR A 107 -16.73 11.92 -0.87
N VAL A 108 -16.98 10.71 -0.38
CA VAL A 108 -17.19 10.41 1.06
C VAL A 108 -15.95 10.50 1.96
N ASN A 109 -14.77 10.80 1.40
CA ASN A 109 -13.50 10.82 2.15
C ASN A 109 -13.10 12.25 2.53
N THR A 110 -13.75 12.81 3.55
CA THR A 110 -13.39 14.07 4.20
C THR A 110 -12.19 13.93 5.13
N TRP A 111 -11.54 15.06 5.46
CA TRP A 111 -10.54 15.12 6.53
C TRP A 111 -11.22 15.23 7.90
N HIS A 112 -10.72 14.50 8.89
CA HIS A 112 -11.14 14.59 10.29
C HIS A 112 -9.91 14.86 11.17
N SER A 113 -10.10 15.58 12.28
CA SER A 113 -9.02 15.80 13.25
C SER A 113 -8.58 14.48 13.89
N PRO A 114 -7.26 14.26 14.09
CA PRO A 114 -6.76 13.12 14.86
C PRO A 114 -7.39 12.99 16.25
N LYS A 115 -7.44 11.76 16.75
CA LYS A 115 -8.00 11.40 18.05
C LYS A 115 -6.92 10.93 19.02
N GLY A 116 -6.78 11.64 20.13
CA GLY A 116 -5.80 11.31 21.19
C GLY A 116 -4.37 11.69 20.80
N LYS A 117 -3.40 11.12 21.52
CA LYS A 117 -1.98 11.21 21.15
C LYS A 117 -1.68 10.22 20.02
N LEU A 118 -0.74 10.59 19.16
CA LEU A 118 -0.11 9.73 18.18
C LEU A 118 1.37 9.59 18.52
N SER A 119 2.00 8.55 18.01
CA SER A 119 3.43 8.41 18.09
C SER A 119 4.15 9.45 17.23
N SER A 120 5.43 9.70 17.54
CA SER A 120 6.27 10.58 16.73
C SER A 120 7.67 10.01 16.55
N PHE A 121 8.24 10.27 15.37
CA PHE A 121 9.56 9.80 14.96
C PHE A 121 10.61 10.90 15.16
N HIS A 122 11.75 10.50 15.71
CA HIS A 122 12.87 11.34 16.07
C HIS A 122 14.16 10.72 15.54
N GLN A 123 14.98 11.53 14.89
CA GLN A 123 16.33 11.14 14.48
C GLN A 123 17.32 12.03 15.23
N VAL A 124 18.27 11.40 15.91
CA VAL A 124 19.37 12.07 16.60
C VAL A 124 20.66 11.63 15.94
N LYS A 125 21.47 12.58 15.48
CA LYS A 125 22.82 12.31 14.97
C LYS A 125 23.85 12.92 15.91
N ILE A 126 24.77 12.10 16.38
CA ILE A 126 25.92 12.47 17.19
C ILE A 126 27.18 12.36 16.33
N ILE A 127 28.11 13.30 16.47
CA ILE A 127 29.42 13.33 15.83
C ILE A 127 30.47 13.50 16.94
N GLN A 128 31.43 12.59 17.00
CA GLN A 128 32.51 12.59 17.99
C GLN A 128 33.77 13.20 17.38
N PHE A 129 34.42 14.09 18.13
CA PHE A 129 35.70 14.69 17.79
C PHE A 129 36.79 14.30 18.79
N LYS A 130 38.01 14.13 18.28
CA LYS A 130 39.25 14.06 19.06
C LYS A 130 40.29 14.91 18.35
N ASP A 131 40.88 15.86 19.07
CA ASP A 131 41.87 16.80 18.55
C ASP A 131 41.39 17.51 17.26
N ASP A 132 40.13 17.96 17.29
CA ASP A 132 39.35 18.56 16.19
C ASP A 132 39.13 17.70 14.91
N LEU A 133 39.60 16.45 14.89
CA LEU A 133 39.26 15.47 13.86
C LEU A 133 37.97 14.72 14.23
N ILE A 134 37.09 14.48 13.24
CA ILE A 134 35.94 13.59 13.41
C ILE A 134 36.46 12.15 13.47
N VAL A 135 36.15 11.44 14.56
CA VAL A 135 36.59 10.05 14.80
C VAL A 135 35.47 9.02 14.74
N ASP A 136 34.23 9.41 15.04
CA ASP A 136 33.06 8.53 14.97
C ASP A 136 31.74 9.32 14.77
N SER A 137 30.66 8.66 14.34
CA SER A 137 29.32 9.24 14.34
C SER A 137 28.21 8.19 14.48
N LEU A 138 27.28 8.46 15.38
CA LEU A 138 26.10 7.63 15.67
C LEU A 138 24.83 8.32 15.16
N THR A 139 24.02 7.61 14.38
CA THR A 139 22.65 8.03 14.07
C THR A 139 21.67 7.04 14.71
N CYS A 140 20.89 7.51 15.69
CA CYS A 140 19.82 6.75 16.34
C CYS A 140 18.44 7.24 15.87
N ASN A 141 17.49 6.30 15.78
CA ASN A 141 16.12 6.55 15.37
C ASN A 141 15.18 6.10 16.49
N TYR A 142 14.23 6.95 16.86
CA TYR A 142 13.32 6.71 17.98
C TYR A 142 11.87 6.94 17.55
N ILE A 143 10.98 6.03 17.94
CA ILE A 143 9.53 6.28 17.94
C ILE A 143 9.07 6.38 19.39
N LEU A 144 8.47 7.52 19.74
CA LEU A 144 7.95 7.81 21.08
C LEU A 144 6.42 7.77 21.11
N GLY A 145 5.84 7.46 22.28
CA GLY A 145 4.39 7.36 22.49
C GLY A 145 3.69 6.22 21.72
N ALA A 146 4.43 5.16 21.36
CA ALA A 146 3.82 3.97 20.77
C ALA A 146 2.98 3.22 21.81
N SER A 147 1.84 2.65 21.40
CA SER A 147 0.96 1.88 22.29
C SER A 147 1.21 0.37 22.27
N ASN A 148 1.75 -0.15 21.16
CA ASN A 148 1.92 -1.57 20.87
C ASN A 148 3.31 -1.85 20.26
N LYS A 149 3.68 -3.13 20.21
CA LYS A 149 4.72 -3.62 19.30
C LYS A 149 4.10 -4.01 17.96
N ASP A 150 4.61 -3.43 16.89
CA ASP A 150 4.42 -3.92 15.52
C ASP A 150 5.77 -4.22 14.84
N HIS A 151 5.70 -4.68 13.58
CA HIS A 151 6.86 -5.05 12.76
C HIS A 151 6.86 -4.33 11.41
N LEU A 152 6.14 -3.20 11.28
CA LEU A 152 6.06 -2.44 10.04
C LEU A 152 7.33 -1.58 9.86
N PRO A 153 8.00 -1.66 8.69
CA PRO A 153 9.10 -0.77 8.35
C PRO A 153 8.66 0.70 8.41
N VAL A 154 9.61 1.55 8.74
CA VAL A 154 9.38 2.97 9.03
C VAL A 154 9.92 3.81 7.89
N VAL A 155 9.05 4.62 7.29
CA VAL A 155 9.41 5.69 6.35
C VAL A 155 9.45 7.00 7.12
N ASN A 156 10.64 7.54 7.34
CA ASN A 156 10.84 8.90 7.81
C ASN A 156 10.96 9.82 6.59
N LEU A 157 9.93 10.64 6.34
CA LEU A 157 9.84 11.55 5.21
C LEU A 157 9.95 12.99 5.70
N ARG A 158 11.00 13.71 5.28
CA ARG A 158 11.23 15.13 5.56
C ARG A 158 11.02 15.96 4.31
N VAL A 159 10.15 16.96 4.38
CA VAL A 159 9.83 17.88 3.29
C VAL A 159 9.66 19.30 3.84
N ASN A 160 10.13 20.31 3.10
CA ASN A 160 9.79 21.71 3.40
C ASN A 160 8.26 21.87 3.33
N GLU A 161 7.68 22.34 4.43
CA GLU A 161 6.23 22.32 4.65
C GLU A 161 5.46 23.24 3.71
N HIS A 162 6.09 24.31 3.20
CA HIS A 162 5.51 25.18 2.18
C HIS A 162 5.21 24.41 0.87
N LEU A 163 5.99 23.38 0.56
CA LEU A 163 5.77 22.50 -0.59
C LEU A 163 4.56 21.57 -0.41
N LEU A 164 4.09 21.37 0.82
CA LEU A 164 2.95 20.48 1.10
C LEU A 164 1.68 21.27 1.46
N PHE A 165 1.82 22.28 2.32
CA PHE A 165 0.73 22.92 3.06
C PHE A 165 0.59 24.43 2.83
N SER A 166 1.14 24.99 1.74
CA SER A 166 0.78 26.35 1.31
C SER A 166 -0.48 26.35 0.43
N GLU A 167 -1.32 27.37 0.59
CA GLU A 167 -2.52 27.58 -0.22
C GLU A 167 -2.21 27.86 -1.71
N ASP A 168 -1.02 28.37 -2.04
CA ASP A 168 -0.60 28.68 -3.41
C ASP A 168 0.14 27.51 -4.11
N SER A 169 0.90 26.73 -3.35
CA SER A 169 1.95 25.85 -3.88
C SER A 169 2.16 24.56 -3.08
N GLY A 170 1.30 24.30 -2.09
CA GLY A 170 1.28 23.07 -1.32
C GLY A 170 0.65 21.91 -2.10
N SER A 171 1.33 20.76 -2.19
CA SER A 171 0.88 19.58 -2.93
C SER A 171 -0.17 18.72 -2.21
N TYR A 172 -0.52 19.05 -0.96
CA TYR A 172 -1.50 18.32 -0.13
C TYR A 172 -2.85 19.04 0.03
N LEU A 173 -2.92 20.36 -0.15
CA LEU A 173 -4.16 21.13 0.09
C LEU A 173 -5.06 21.21 -1.14
N PRO A 174 -6.37 21.45 -0.95
CA PRO A 174 -7.24 21.98 -1.99
C PRO A 174 -6.66 23.30 -2.53
N GLY A 175 -6.32 24.24 -1.65
CA GLY A 175 -5.63 25.48 -2.03
C GLY A 175 -6.45 26.43 -2.89
N ASN A 176 -5.80 27.51 -3.32
CA ASN A 176 -6.33 28.53 -4.23
C ASN A 176 -6.78 27.95 -5.59
N SER A 177 -6.34 26.74 -5.95
CA SER A 177 -6.71 26.08 -7.21
C SER A 177 -7.97 25.20 -7.12
N PHE A 178 -8.63 25.13 -5.96
CA PHE A 178 -9.83 24.31 -5.78
C PHE A 178 -11.07 24.96 -6.40
N ASN A 179 -11.75 24.22 -7.28
CA ASN A 179 -13.03 24.58 -7.88
C ASN A 179 -14.12 23.67 -7.30
N PRO A 180 -15.08 24.19 -6.53
CA PRO A 180 -16.23 23.41 -6.07
C PRO A 180 -17.02 22.73 -7.19
N GLU A 181 -17.02 23.26 -8.42
CA GLU A 181 -17.71 22.64 -9.57
C GLU A 181 -16.90 21.55 -10.30
N ASP A 182 -15.64 21.34 -9.93
CA ASP A 182 -14.81 20.20 -10.37
C ASP A 182 -13.99 19.66 -9.19
N GLU A 183 -14.71 19.19 -8.18
CA GLU A 183 -14.15 18.68 -6.92
C GLU A 183 -13.10 17.57 -7.14
N TYR A 184 -13.24 16.83 -8.24
CA TYR A 184 -12.48 15.63 -8.57
C TYR A 184 -11.21 15.86 -9.38
N HIS A 185 -11.04 17.00 -10.07
CA HIS A 185 -9.83 17.27 -10.87
C HIS A 185 -9.22 18.66 -10.65
N SER A 186 -9.83 19.49 -9.81
CA SER A 186 -9.27 20.76 -9.33
C SER A 186 -8.48 20.62 -8.02
N GLY A 187 -7.93 21.73 -7.54
CA GLY A 187 -7.13 21.81 -6.32
C GLY A 187 -5.63 21.67 -6.57
N ASN A 188 -4.80 22.22 -5.68
CA ASN A 188 -3.35 22.21 -5.81
C ASN A 188 -2.84 20.77 -5.94
N TYR A 189 -3.39 19.82 -5.18
CA TYR A 189 -3.05 18.40 -5.30
C TYR A 189 -3.19 17.82 -6.73
N PHE A 190 -3.96 18.42 -7.65
CA PHE A 190 -3.96 18.06 -9.08
C PHE A 190 -2.83 18.71 -9.90
N LEU A 191 -2.55 20.00 -9.71
CA LEU A 191 -1.40 20.67 -10.35
C LEU A 191 -0.08 19.94 -10.01
N PHE A 192 0.03 19.49 -8.76
CA PHE A 192 1.19 18.77 -8.24
C PHE A 192 1.21 17.25 -8.57
N LYS A 193 0.25 16.72 -9.33
CA LYS A 193 0.39 15.39 -10.00
C LYS A 193 1.45 15.40 -11.10
N LYS A 194 1.77 16.57 -11.64
CA LYS A 194 2.81 16.76 -12.68
C LYS A 194 4.11 17.32 -12.08
N ARG A 195 4.03 18.41 -11.31
CA ARG A 195 5.18 19.06 -10.64
C ARG A 195 5.91 18.08 -9.71
N ARG A 196 7.23 18.22 -9.63
CA ARG A 196 8.14 17.42 -8.81
C ARG A 196 8.64 18.26 -7.62
N GLN A 197 8.88 17.62 -6.49
CA GLN A 197 9.32 18.27 -5.25
C GLN A 197 10.51 17.49 -4.62
N PRO A 198 11.49 18.18 -4.01
CA PRO A 198 12.54 17.52 -3.24
C PRO A 198 12.04 17.05 -1.87
N SER A 199 12.62 15.96 -1.38
CA SER A 199 12.42 15.42 -0.04
C SER A 199 13.70 14.73 0.44
N SER A 200 13.93 14.66 1.75
CA SER A 200 14.80 13.64 2.34
C SER A 200 13.91 12.48 2.79
N ILE A 201 14.26 11.26 2.39
CA ILE A 201 13.53 10.05 2.76
C ILE A 201 14.48 8.98 3.27
N GLN A 202 14.12 8.41 4.42
CA GLN A 202 14.78 7.27 5.01
C GLN A 202 13.75 6.13 5.16
N ILE A 203 14.14 4.90 4.82
CA ILE A 203 13.33 3.70 5.04
C ILE A 203 14.18 2.67 5.78
N ILE A 204 13.73 2.33 6.99
CA ILE A 204 14.42 1.44 7.94
C ILE A 204 13.49 0.38 8.51
N ASP A 205 14.05 -0.71 9.00
CA ASP A 205 13.38 -1.62 9.93
C ASP A 205 14.13 -1.71 11.28
N SER A 206 14.02 -2.83 11.99
CA SER A 206 14.72 -3.09 13.25
C SER A 206 16.21 -3.44 13.11
N THR A 207 16.71 -3.57 11.87
CA THR A 207 18.03 -4.14 11.53
C THR A 207 18.75 -3.45 10.36
N LEU A 208 18.01 -2.90 9.38
CA LEU A 208 18.56 -2.42 8.11
C LEU A 208 18.09 -1.00 7.76
N GLU A 209 18.95 -0.30 7.03
CA GLU A 209 18.61 0.90 6.26
C GLU A 209 18.60 0.58 4.76
N TYR A 210 17.41 0.68 4.16
CA TYR A 210 17.17 0.39 2.75
C TYR A 210 17.44 1.61 1.88
N ILE A 211 17.09 2.81 2.37
CA ILE A 211 17.43 4.09 1.75
C ILE A 211 17.55 5.17 2.82
N ASN A 212 18.40 6.16 2.56
CA ASN A 212 18.55 7.41 3.28
C ASN A 212 19.13 8.42 2.29
N ASP A 213 18.25 9.07 1.50
CA ASP A 213 18.63 9.84 0.31
C ASP A 213 17.73 11.07 0.12
N SER A 214 18.19 12.04 -0.68
CA SER A 214 17.43 13.19 -1.14
C SER A 214 16.64 12.85 -2.42
N LEU A 215 15.51 12.16 -2.28
CA LEU A 215 14.68 11.78 -3.42
C LEU A 215 13.76 12.90 -3.89
N ILE A 216 13.51 12.89 -5.20
CA ILE A 216 12.42 13.64 -5.81
C ILE A 216 11.12 12.83 -5.69
N PHE A 217 10.02 13.50 -5.33
CA PHE A 217 8.68 12.91 -5.25
C PHE A 217 7.60 13.79 -5.90
N ARG A 218 6.37 13.26 -5.97
CA ARG A 218 5.11 14.00 -6.27
C ARG A 218 3.85 13.21 -5.89
N THR A 219 2.70 13.88 -5.87
CA THR A 219 1.37 13.28 -5.63
C THR A 219 0.99 12.26 -6.71
N HIS A 220 0.28 11.18 -6.34
CA HIS A 220 -0.13 10.10 -7.24
C HIS A 220 -1.59 9.61 -7.05
N GLY A 221 -2.03 8.70 -7.94
CA GLY A 221 -3.41 8.28 -8.18
C GLY A 221 -4.14 9.12 -9.23
N LEU A 222 -5.33 8.66 -9.65
CA LEU A 222 -6.27 9.45 -10.44
C LEU A 222 -7.13 10.31 -9.50
N ILE A 223 -8.03 9.69 -8.73
CA ILE A 223 -8.93 10.34 -7.79
C ILE A 223 -8.32 10.49 -6.39
N THR A 224 -7.49 9.55 -5.92
CA THR A 224 -6.90 9.61 -4.55
C THR A 224 -6.17 10.91 -4.15
N PRO A 225 -5.69 11.80 -5.06
CA PRO A 225 -5.25 13.14 -4.70
C PRO A 225 -6.27 13.99 -3.92
N VAL A 226 -7.59 13.76 -4.02
CA VAL A 226 -8.57 14.46 -3.17
C VAL A 226 -8.56 13.98 -1.70
N ALA A 227 -8.22 12.70 -1.45
CA ALA A 227 -8.32 12.11 -0.11
C ALA A 227 -7.33 12.73 0.91
N PRO A 228 -7.63 12.70 2.23
CA PRO A 228 -6.80 13.32 3.26
C PRO A 228 -5.35 12.78 3.30
N GLN A 229 -5.19 11.46 3.26
CA GLN A 229 -3.89 10.83 3.08
C GLN A 229 -3.58 10.74 1.57
N LYS A 230 -2.59 11.48 1.09
CA LYS A 230 -2.15 11.42 -0.31
C LYS A 230 -1.33 10.15 -0.59
N SER A 231 -1.51 9.59 -1.79
CA SER A 231 -0.55 8.64 -2.37
C SER A 231 0.64 9.43 -2.94
N LEU A 232 1.87 8.98 -2.69
CA LEU A 232 3.09 9.63 -3.18
C LEU A 232 3.87 8.72 -4.13
N ARG A 233 4.50 9.28 -5.16
CA ARG A 233 5.45 8.58 -6.05
C ARG A 233 6.84 9.19 -5.91
N PHE A 234 7.84 8.36 -5.68
CA PHE A 234 9.26 8.71 -5.59
C PHE A 234 10.03 8.21 -6.82
N TYR A 235 11.14 8.86 -7.15
CA TYR A 235 12.08 8.42 -8.19
C TYR A 235 13.33 7.86 -7.50
N ASN A 236 13.67 6.59 -7.73
CA ASN A 236 14.46 5.78 -6.79
C ASN A 236 16.01 5.92 -6.91
N ASN A 237 16.50 6.84 -7.75
CA ASN A 237 17.93 7.09 -8.03
C ASN A 237 18.81 5.87 -8.42
N GLY A 238 18.25 4.67 -8.56
CA GLY A 238 18.97 3.42 -8.82
C GLY A 238 19.25 2.55 -7.58
N ASN A 239 18.74 2.90 -6.39
CA ASN A 239 18.93 2.11 -5.18
C ASN A 239 18.27 0.71 -5.31
N SER A 240 19.06 -0.35 -5.21
CA SER A 240 18.58 -1.74 -5.30
C SER A 240 18.04 -2.30 -3.97
N ARG A 241 18.51 -1.83 -2.80
CA ARG A 241 18.11 -2.37 -1.49
C ARG A 241 16.61 -2.25 -1.24
N LEU A 242 15.98 -1.21 -1.77
CA LEU A 242 14.53 -1.03 -1.63
C LEU A 242 13.72 -2.10 -2.38
N SER A 243 14.31 -2.75 -3.39
CA SER A 243 13.71 -3.93 -4.04
C SER A 243 13.72 -5.16 -3.14
N ASP A 244 14.79 -5.35 -2.34
CA ASP A 244 14.91 -6.48 -1.40
C ASP A 244 13.79 -6.46 -0.35
N LEU A 245 13.48 -5.27 0.20
CA LEU A 245 12.39 -5.06 1.17
C LEU A 245 11.02 -5.55 0.68
N ILE A 246 10.77 -5.49 -0.63
CA ILE A 246 9.48 -5.87 -1.22
C ILE A 246 9.58 -7.10 -2.15
N GLY A 247 10.64 -7.90 -1.99
CA GLY A 247 10.81 -9.19 -2.67
C GLY A 247 11.05 -9.11 -4.19
N LEU A 248 11.52 -7.98 -4.72
CA LEU A 248 11.75 -7.80 -6.15
C LEU A 248 13.18 -8.15 -6.57
N ASN A 249 13.30 -9.04 -7.55
CA ASN A 249 14.57 -9.48 -8.15
C ASN A 249 15.22 -8.47 -9.12
N HIS A 250 14.81 -7.20 -9.09
CA HIS A 250 15.29 -6.15 -9.99
C HIS A 250 15.11 -4.76 -9.36
N THR A 251 16.02 -3.83 -9.69
CA THR A 251 15.98 -2.45 -9.18
C THR A 251 14.72 -1.71 -9.64
N MET A 252 13.94 -1.18 -8.69
CA MET A 252 12.82 -0.28 -8.99
C MET A 252 13.29 1.04 -9.60
N ASP A 253 12.60 1.52 -10.63
CA ASP A 253 12.81 2.88 -11.20
C ASP A 253 12.11 3.96 -10.37
N LYS A 254 10.88 3.66 -9.93
CA LYS A 254 10.04 4.50 -9.06
C LYS A 254 9.26 3.59 -8.11
N PHE A 255 9.06 4.03 -6.88
CA PHE A 255 8.12 3.41 -5.96
C PHE A 255 6.95 4.34 -5.64
N ILE A 256 5.89 3.76 -5.08
CA ILE A 256 4.71 4.44 -4.57
C ILE A 256 4.64 4.18 -3.06
N LEU A 257 4.30 5.20 -2.28
CA LEU A 257 3.61 5.03 -1.01
C LEU A 257 2.12 5.21 -1.31
N ARG A 258 1.37 4.11 -1.46
CA ARG A 258 -0.07 4.14 -1.76
C ARG A 258 -0.87 4.43 -0.49
N SER A 259 -1.79 5.38 -0.57
CA SER A 259 -2.70 5.75 0.51
C SER A 259 -3.69 4.64 0.85
N SER A 260 -3.97 4.46 2.15
CA SER A 260 -5.00 3.56 2.67
C SER A 260 -6.42 3.91 2.21
N TYR A 261 -6.68 5.20 1.93
CA TYR A 261 -7.96 5.68 1.39
C TYR A 261 -8.29 5.14 -0.01
N SER A 262 -7.34 4.52 -0.69
CA SER A 262 -7.62 3.76 -1.92
C SER A 262 -8.52 2.55 -1.61
N GLY A 263 -8.22 1.83 -0.52
CA GLY A 263 -9.06 0.77 0.03
C GLY A 263 -10.26 1.32 0.82
N TRP A 264 -11.02 2.26 0.23
CA TRP A 264 -12.34 2.71 0.70
C TRP A 264 -12.44 2.92 2.23
N GLN A 265 -11.42 3.57 2.80
CA GLN A 265 -11.16 3.75 4.24
C GLN A 265 -10.99 2.48 5.09
N SER A 266 -11.62 1.35 4.74
CA SER A 266 -11.78 0.16 5.60
C SER A 266 -11.13 -1.12 5.08
N GLU A 267 -10.58 -1.07 3.86
CA GLU A 267 -10.09 -2.21 3.06
C GLU A 267 -8.60 -2.02 2.69
N ILE A 268 -7.89 -1.35 3.60
CA ILE A 268 -6.60 -0.66 3.40
C ILE A 268 -5.42 -1.51 2.88
N PHE A 269 -5.60 -2.83 2.82
CA PHE A 269 -4.62 -3.79 2.31
C PHE A 269 -5.16 -4.76 1.24
N VAL A 270 -6.43 -4.70 0.85
CA VAL A 270 -7.04 -5.70 -0.06
C VAL A 270 -6.31 -5.76 -1.41
N ASP A 271 -6.02 -4.60 -2.01
CA ASP A 271 -5.18 -4.43 -3.21
C ASP A 271 -3.74 -4.99 -3.07
N GLY A 272 -3.22 -5.08 -1.84
CA GLY A 272 -1.96 -5.73 -1.51
C GLY A 272 -2.09 -7.24 -1.37
N TRP A 273 -3.09 -7.70 -0.60
CA TRP A 273 -3.39 -9.11 -0.37
C TRP A 273 -3.73 -9.85 -1.67
N VAL A 274 -4.58 -9.27 -2.53
CA VAL A 274 -4.92 -9.86 -3.84
C VAL A 274 -3.68 -9.97 -4.74
N ALA A 275 -2.80 -8.96 -4.75
CA ALA A 275 -1.55 -9.00 -5.50
C ALA A 275 -0.54 -10.03 -4.95
N ASP A 276 -0.49 -10.21 -3.63
CA ASP A 276 0.31 -11.25 -2.97
C ASP A 276 -0.23 -12.66 -3.23
N VAL A 277 -1.55 -12.87 -3.24
CA VAL A 277 -2.17 -14.13 -3.67
C VAL A 277 -1.82 -14.42 -5.14
N CYS A 278 -1.92 -13.42 -6.01
CA CYS A 278 -1.66 -13.59 -7.45
C CYS A 278 -0.17 -13.64 -7.84
N SER A 279 0.76 -13.56 -6.89
CA SER A 279 2.19 -13.42 -7.15
C SER A 279 2.85 -14.62 -7.85
N GLY A 280 2.27 -15.83 -7.74
CA GLY A 280 2.71 -17.05 -8.43
C GLY A 280 2.17 -17.23 -9.86
N LEU A 281 1.26 -16.36 -10.31
CA LEU A 281 0.49 -16.55 -11.53
C LEU A 281 1.21 -16.08 -12.81
N ASN A 282 0.65 -16.39 -13.98
CA ASN A 282 1.27 -16.11 -15.29
C ASN A 282 1.12 -14.63 -15.73
N LEU A 283 0.97 -13.70 -14.79
CA LEU A 283 0.74 -12.27 -15.00
C LEU A 283 1.72 -11.42 -14.19
N ASP A 284 1.90 -10.17 -14.58
CA ASP A 284 2.65 -9.21 -13.78
C ASP A 284 1.78 -8.66 -12.65
N VAL A 285 2.21 -8.81 -11.40
CA VAL A 285 1.57 -8.15 -10.25
C VAL A 285 2.40 -6.96 -9.76
N MET A 286 1.73 -5.97 -9.16
CA MET A 286 2.42 -4.95 -8.37
C MET A 286 2.74 -5.50 -6.97
N ALA A 287 4.03 -5.68 -6.65
CA ALA A 287 4.45 -6.02 -5.28
C ALA A 287 3.90 -5.01 -4.25
N TYR A 288 3.68 -5.47 -3.02
CA TYR A 288 3.12 -4.67 -1.93
C TYR A 288 3.81 -5.02 -0.62
N PHE A 289 4.16 -4.01 0.17
CA PHE A 289 4.52 -4.17 1.57
C PHE A 289 3.97 -2.99 2.39
N PRO A 290 3.32 -3.21 3.54
CA PRO A 290 2.80 -2.11 4.36
C PRO A 290 3.93 -1.46 5.17
N VAL A 291 3.92 -0.13 5.23
CA VAL A 291 4.93 0.67 5.96
C VAL A 291 4.27 1.80 6.76
N LYS A 292 4.81 2.12 7.93
CA LYS A 292 4.40 3.30 8.71
C LYS A 292 5.12 4.52 8.18
N VAL A 293 4.40 5.59 7.86
CA VAL A 293 4.99 6.85 7.39
C VAL A 293 4.95 7.88 8.50
N TYR A 294 6.06 8.58 8.71
CA TYR A 294 6.15 9.79 9.53
C TYR A 294 6.53 10.96 8.63
N LEU A 295 5.79 12.06 8.72
CA LEU A 295 6.00 13.27 7.95
C LEU A 295 6.55 14.36 8.88
N ASN A 296 7.80 14.79 8.65
CA ASN A 296 8.57 15.68 9.51
C ASN A 296 8.63 15.23 11.00
N GLY A 297 8.39 13.94 11.26
CA GLY A 297 8.33 13.32 12.58
C GLY A 297 6.92 13.10 13.16
N GLU A 298 5.85 13.65 12.56
CA GLU A 298 4.46 13.32 12.96
C GLU A 298 3.99 12.04 12.26
N TYR A 299 3.30 11.14 12.98
CA TYR A 299 2.74 9.93 12.37
C TYR A 299 1.70 10.27 11.29
N TRP A 300 1.88 9.70 10.10
CA TRP A 300 1.09 9.97 8.90
C TRP A 300 0.31 8.74 8.40
N GLY A 301 0.14 7.75 9.29
CA GLY A 301 -0.59 6.52 9.01
C GLY A 301 0.28 5.42 8.39
N ILE A 302 -0.41 4.44 7.80
CA ILE A 302 0.16 3.33 7.07
C ILE A 302 -0.03 3.60 5.57
N HIS A 303 0.97 3.29 4.76
CA HIS A 303 0.91 3.27 3.30
C HIS A 303 1.34 1.91 2.77
N GLY A 304 0.87 1.55 1.57
CA GLY A 304 1.42 0.41 0.81
C GLY A 304 2.63 0.84 -0.01
N LEU A 305 3.83 0.39 0.34
CA LEU A 305 5.02 0.50 -0.49
C LEU A 305 4.91 -0.46 -1.69
N ARG A 306 5.00 0.05 -2.92
CA ARG A 306 4.89 -0.72 -4.18
C ARG A 306 5.85 -0.20 -5.25
N GLU A 307 6.27 -1.01 -6.21
CA GLU A 307 6.84 -0.47 -7.46
C GLU A 307 5.75 0.26 -8.27
N ARG A 308 6.09 1.38 -8.92
CA ARG A 308 5.17 1.99 -9.88
C ARG A 308 5.25 1.30 -11.25
N MET A 309 4.49 0.22 -11.39
CA MET A 309 4.43 -0.63 -12.59
C MET A 309 4.02 0.10 -13.88
N ASP A 310 4.99 0.50 -14.69
CA ASP A 310 4.84 1.02 -16.05
C ASP A 310 5.84 0.35 -17.01
N LEU A 311 5.89 0.77 -18.28
CA LEU A 311 6.83 0.22 -19.26
C LEU A 311 8.33 0.32 -18.88
N LYS A 312 8.70 1.13 -17.87
CA LYS A 312 10.08 1.16 -17.33
C LYS A 312 10.27 0.14 -16.20
N ALA A 313 9.25 -0.16 -15.39
CA ALA A 313 9.24 -1.31 -14.49
C ALA A 313 9.34 -2.63 -15.28
N ILE A 314 8.45 -2.85 -16.26
CA ILE A 314 8.47 -4.00 -17.18
C ILE A 314 9.83 -4.10 -17.92
N SER A 315 10.43 -2.97 -18.30
CA SER A 315 11.78 -2.92 -18.87
C SER A 315 12.86 -3.44 -17.93
N ASN A 316 12.77 -3.12 -16.63
CA ASN A 316 13.73 -3.58 -15.63
C ASN A 316 13.52 -5.07 -15.36
N LYS A 317 12.29 -5.48 -15.00
CA LYS A 317 11.90 -6.87 -14.68
C LYS A 317 12.26 -7.89 -15.77
N TYR A 318 12.09 -7.53 -17.04
CA TYR A 318 12.36 -8.43 -18.18
C TYR A 318 13.64 -8.11 -18.97
N ALA A 319 14.48 -7.19 -18.48
CA ALA A 319 15.70 -6.72 -19.15
C ALA A 319 15.48 -6.25 -20.62
N VAL A 320 14.31 -5.68 -20.93
CA VAL A 320 13.95 -5.24 -22.29
C VAL A 320 14.00 -3.72 -22.41
N LYS A 321 14.89 -3.18 -23.26
CA LYS A 321 15.04 -1.73 -23.51
C LYS A 321 13.67 -1.05 -23.74
N PRO A 322 13.30 0.06 -23.06
CA PRO A 322 11.92 0.60 -23.05
C PRO A 322 11.31 0.97 -24.41
N LYS A 323 12.14 1.19 -25.44
CA LYS A 323 11.71 1.43 -26.84
C LYS A 323 11.37 0.15 -27.64
N LYS A 324 11.53 -1.02 -27.02
CA LYS A 324 11.07 -2.33 -27.51
C LYS A 324 9.81 -2.81 -26.79
N LEU A 325 9.10 -1.93 -26.07
CA LEU A 325 7.86 -2.27 -25.36
C LEU A 325 6.73 -1.34 -25.81
N ILE A 326 5.54 -1.93 -25.99
CA ILE A 326 4.27 -1.23 -26.26
C ILE A 326 3.32 -1.56 -25.11
N ASP A 327 2.59 -0.56 -24.61
CA ASP A 327 1.49 -0.67 -23.65
C ASP A 327 0.12 -0.60 -24.33
N ALA A 328 -0.91 -1.10 -23.66
CA ALA A 328 -2.30 -0.85 -24.01
C ALA A 328 -3.20 -0.77 -22.76
N ASP A 329 -4.17 0.15 -22.77
CA ASP A 329 -5.22 0.34 -21.77
C ASP A 329 -6.49 -0.50 -22.03
N ASP A 330 -7.59 -0.19 -21.34
CA ASP A 330 -8.90 -0.82 -21.51
C ASP A 330 -9.54 -0.58 -22.89
N LYS A 331 -9.17 0.49 -23.60
CA LYS A 331 -9.59 0.75 -24.99
C LYS A 331 -8.62 0.13 -26.00
N GLY A 332 -7.50 -0.45 -25.56
CA GLY A 332 -6.43 -0.96 -26.40
C GLY A 332 -5.45 0.11 -26.92
N TYR A 333 -5.40 1.28 -26.28
CA TYR A 333 -4.56 2.42 -26.66
C TYR A 333 -3.26 2.49 -25.87
N SER A 334 -2.18 2.89 -26.55
CA SER A 334 -0.88 3.17 -25.91
C SER A 334 -0.82 4.62 -25.44
N ASN A 335 -0.32 4.84 -24.22
CA ASN A 335 -0.05 6.18 -23.69
C ASN A 335 1.06 6.94 -24.44
N ARG A 336 1.72 6.31 -25.42
CA ARG A 336 2.81 6.87 -26.23
C ARG A 336 2.45 7.03 -27.71
N GLU A 337 1.77 6.04 -28.27
CA GLU A 337 1.58 5.89 -29.73
C GLU A 337 0.10 6.05 -30.16
N GLY A 338 -0.84 6.20 -29.21
CA GLY A 338 -2.25 6.44 -29.50
C GLY A 338 -2.99 5.16 -29.88
N TYR A 339 -3.50 5.09 -31.11
CA TYR A 339 -4.18 3.90 -31.67
C TYR A 339 -3.27 2.67 -31.67
N GLY A 340 -3.35 1.86 -30.61
CA GLY A 340 -2.50 0.70 -30.41
C GLY A 340 -2.98 -0.53 -31.19
N ASP A 341 -2.05 -1.44 -31.48
CA ASP A 341 -2.33 -2.73 -32.14
C ASP A 341 -3.46 -3.54 -31.44
N LEU A 342 -3.69 -3.33 -30.14
CA LEU A 342 -4.78 -3.97 -29.42
C LEU A 342 -6.14 -3.38 -29.83
N ASN A 343 -6.30 -2.06 -29.90
CA ASN A 343 -7.55 -1.43 -30.36
C ASN A 343 -7.97 -1.93 -31.76
N THR A 344 -7.02 -2.09 -32.68
CA THR A 344 -7.25 -2.67 -34.00
C THR A 344 -7.71 -4.13 -33.91
N LEU A 345 -7.05 -4.95 -33.08
CA LEU A 345 -7.43 -6.34 -32.85
C LEU A 345 -8.84 -6.45 -32.25
N LEU A 346 -9.20 -5.60 -31.28
CA LEU A 346 -10.52 -5.57 -30.66
C LEU A 346 -11.61 -5.21 -31.68
N LYS A 347 -11.38 -4.19 -32.52
CA LYS A 347 -12.29 -3.83 -33.61
C LYS A 347 -12.44 -4.95 -34.64
N HIS A 348 -11.38 -5.72 -34.93
CA HIS A 348 -11.49 -6.88 -35.82
C HIS A 348 -12.38 -7.98 -35.22
N ILE A 349 -12.28 -8.28 -33.91
CA ILE A 349 -13.19 -9.22 -33.24
C ILE A 349 -14.66 -8.73 -33.33
N GLN A 350 -14.87 -7.42 -33.24
CA GLN A 350 -16.20 -6.80 -33.28
C GLN A 350 -16.86 -6.80 -34.67
N LEU A 351 -16.06 -6.65 -35.73
CA LEU A 351 -16.54 -6.36 -37.10
C LEU A 351 -16.41 -7.53 -38.08
N ASP A 352 -15.51 -8.49 -37.84
CA ASP A 352 -15.28 -9.65 -38.71
C ASP A 352 -15.96 -10.90 -38.12
N SER A 353 -17.08 -11.32 -38.70
CA SER A 353 -17.77 -12.56 -38.32
C SER A 353 -16.99 -13.84 -38.66
N GLY A 354 -15.95 -13.74 -39.50
CA GLY A 354 -14.96 -14.79 -39.73
C GLY A 354 -13.81 -14.82 -38.73
N PHE A 355 -13.79 -13.94 -37.73
CA PHE A 355 -12.66 -13.79 -36.83
C PHE A 355 -12.43 -15.05 -35.97
N THR A 356 -11.24 -15.65 -36.08
CA THR A 356 -10.91 -16.93 -35.43
C THR A 356 -10.12 -16.79 -34.12
N TYR A 357 -10.39 -17.67 -33.16
CA TYR A 357 -9.65 -17.77 -31.89
C TYR A 357 -8.15 -18.06 -32.09
N LYS A 358 -7.78 -18.69 -33.22
CA LYS A 358 -6.38 -18.84 -33.68
C LYS A 358 -5.66 -17.49 -33.82
N THR A 359 -6.37 -16.41 -34.13
CA THR A 359 -5.81 -15.04 -34.17
C THR A 359 -5.56 -14.49 -32.76
N ILE A 360 -6.43 -14.73 -31.78
CA ILE A 360 -6.19 -14.38 -30.36
C ILE A 360 -4.92 -15.08 -29.86
N LYS A 361 -4.82 -16.40 -30.03
CA LYS A 361 -3.68 -17.22 -29.58
C LYS A 361 -2.32 -16.75 -30.11
N ARG A 362 -2.30 -16.09 -31.28
CA ARG A 362 -1.09 -15.52 -31.88
C ARG A 362 -0.75 -14.11 -31.38
N ASN A 363 -1.70 -13.42 -30.77
CA ASN A 363 -1.55 -12.05 -30.27
C ASN A 363 -1.42 -11.97 -28.74
N PHE A 364 -1.91 -12.95 -27.98
CA PHE A 364 -1.89 -12.95 -26.52
C PHE A 364 -1.09 -14.12 -25.94
N LYS A 365 -0.46 -13.89 -24.78
CA LYS A 365 0.13 -14.96 -23.98
C LYS A 365 -1.00 -15.69 -23.28
N MET A 366 -1.51 -16.77 -23.86
CA MET A 366 -2.76 -17.39 -23.38
C MET A 366 -2.78 -17.72 -21.87
N LYS A 367 -1.66 -18.18 -21.29
CA LYS A 367 -1.57 -18.38 -19.83
C LYS A 367 -1.76 -17.09 -19.01
N SER A 368 -1.23 -15.96 -19.50
CA SER A 368 -1.38 -14.65 -18.85
C SER A 368 -2.80 -14.11 -19.00
N LEU A 369 -3.39 -14.27 -20.19
CA LEU A 369 -4.75 -13.83 -20.48
C LEU A 369 -5.80 -14.62 -19.69
N VAL A 370 -5.66 -15.95 -19.60
CA VAL A 370 -6.62 -16.79 -18.85
C VAL A 370 -6.50 -16.57 -17.35
N ASP A 371 -5.28 -16.50 -16.79
CA ASP A 371 -5.10 -16.22 -15.36
C ASP A 371 -5.66 -14.84 -14.98
N TRP A 372 -5.45 -13.82 -15.81
CA TRP A 372 -6.00 -12.48 -15.58
C TRP A 372 -7.53 -12.47 -15.59
N ILE A 373 -8.19 -13.05 -16.62
CA ILE A 373 -9.67 -13.11 -16.66
C ILE A 373 -10.22 -13.92 -15.48
N ILE A 374 -9.56 -15.00 -15.06
CA ILE A 374 -9.95 -15.76 -13.85
C ILE A 374 -9.82 -14.88 -12.61
N VAL A 375 -8.70 -14.18 -12.42
CA VAL A 375 -8.44 -13.31 -11.26
C VAL A 375 -9.46 -12.18 -11.14
N GLU A 376 -9.72 -11.44 -12.22
CA GLU A 376 -10.68 -10.33 -12.21
C GLU A 376 -12.10 -10.81 -11.86
N LEU A 377 -12.55 -11.92 -12.47
CA LEU A 377 -13.85 -12.54 -12.18
C LEU A 377 -13.93 -13.18 -10.78
N PHE A 378 -12.85 -13.79 -10.30
CA PHE A 378 -12.79 -14.46 -9.01
C PHE A 378 -12.81 -13.47 -7.86
N PHE A 379 -11.92 -12.47 -7.90
CA PHE A 379 -11.85 -11.39 -6.92
C PHE A 379 -12.96 -10.34 -7.10
N GLN A 380 -13.83 -10.46 -8.11
CA GLN A 380 -14.98 -9.58 -8.31
C GLN A 380 -14.57 -8.10 -8.49
N ASN A 381 -13.57 -7.80 -9.33
CA ASN A 381 -13.16 -6.43 -9.60
C ASN A 381 -14.29 -5.66 -10.31
N THR A 382 -14.95 -4.75 -9.61
CA THR A 382 -16.15 -4.06 -10.11
C THR A 382 -15.86 -2.84 -11.00
N ASP A 383 -14.59 -2.45 -11.12
CA ASP A 383 -14.14 -1.34 -11.98
C ASP A 383 -13.52 -1.86 -13.31
N TRP A 384 -13.10 -3.12 -13.33
CA TRP A 384 -12.87 -3.90 -14.55
C TRP A 384 -14.20 -4.34 -15.20
N PRO A 385 -14.34 -4.43 -16.54
CA PRO A 385 -13.35 -4.19 -17.60
C PRO A 385 -13.37 -2.76 -18.17
N CYS A 386 -13.86 -1.78 -17.42
CA CYS A 386 -13.93 -0.37 -17.85
C CYS A 386 -12.64 0.40 -17.55
N ASN A 387 -11.95 0.02 -16.48
CA ASN A 387 -10.71 0.60 -16.02
C ASN A 387 -9.67 -0.51 -15.74
N ASN A 388 -8.62 -0.17 -14.99
CA ASN A 388 -7.68 -1.08 -14.31
C ASN A 388 -7.04 -2.16 -15.19
N THR A 389 -6.95 -1.86 -16.49
CA THR A 389 -6.35 -2.72 -17.51
C THR A 389 -5.01 -2.15 -17.94
N PHE A 390 -3.95 -2.94 -17.83
CA PHE A 390 -2.65 -2.64 -18.41
C PHE A 390 -2.10 -3.90 -19.11
N PHE A 391 -2.11 -3.88 -20.43
CA PHE A 391 -1.42 -4.86 -21.26
C PHE A 391 -0.05 -4.36 -21.71
N TRP A 392 0.91 -5.26 -21.91
CA TRP A 392 2.17 -4.94 -22.57
C TRP A 392 2.65 -6.04 -23.52
N LYS A 393 3.44 -5.67 -24.52
CA LYS A 393 4.15 -6.62 -25.41
C LYS A 393 5.53 -6.13 -25.85
N LYS A 394 6.34 -7.06 -26.37
CA LYS A 394 7.63 -6.75 -27.00
C LYS A 394 7.41 -6.33 -28.48
N ASN A 395 7.99 -5.21 -28.90
CA ASN A 395 7.71 -4.56 -30.19
C ASN A 395 8.41 -5.28 -31.37
N LYS A 396 7.79 -5.14 -32.55
CA LYS A 396 8.20 -5.57 -33.91
C LYS A 396 8.21 -7.09 -34.16
N LYS A 397 7.20 -7.52 -34.94
CA LYS A 397 7.03 -8.81 -35.65
C LYS A 397 6.50 -10.04 -34.89
N SER A 398 6.62 -10.18 -33.57
CA SER A 398 6.15 -11.41 -32.86
C SER A 398 5.77 -11.26 -31.38
N GLY A 399 5.35 -10.08 -30.95
CA GLY A 399 5.05 -9.81 -29.53
C GLY A 399 3.66 -10.30 -29.06
N GLU A 400 3.62 -11.35 -28.25
CA GLU A 400 2.44 -11.68 -27.44
C GLU A 400 2.15 -10.57 -26.39
N TRP A 401 0.91 -10.13 -26.27
CA TRP A 401 0.39 -9.32 -25.15
C TRP A 401 0.37 -10.13 -23.83
N ARG A 402 0.74 -9.50 -22.72
CA ARG A 402 0.64 -10.01 -21.34
C ARG A 402 -0.10 -9.01 -20.47
N ALA A 403 -0.89 -9.52 -19.53
CA ALA A 403 -1.64 -8.69 -18.59
C ALA A 403 -0.79 -8.34 -17.36
N VAL A 404 -1.01 -7.13 -16.86
CA VAL A 404 -0.58 -6.67 -15.53
C VAL A 404 -1.82 -6.52 -14.66
N LEU A 405 -1.85 -7.17 -13.51
CA LEU A 405 -2.87 -6.95 -12.49
C LEU A 405 -2.58 -5.65 -11.74
N ILE A 406 -3.52 -4.71 -11.82
CA ILE A 406 -3.45 -3.41 -11.16
C ILE A 406 -4.80 -3.07 -10.53
N ASP A 407 -4.77 -2.24 -9.48
CA ASP A 407 -5.96 -1.62 -8.88
C ASP A 407 -7.08 -2.60 -8.47
N MET A 408 -6.78 -3.44 -7.48
CA MET A 408 -7.72 -4.42 -6.90
C MET A 408 -8.39 -3.93 -5.61
N ASP A 409 -8.53 -2.62 -5.40
CA ASP A 409 -9.23 -2.07 -4.21
C ASP A 409 -10.76 -2.00 -4.39
N ALA A 410 -11.28 -2.00 -5.61
CA ALA A 410 -12.72 -2.12 -5.91
C ALA A 410 -13.19 -3.59 -6.04
N SER A 411 -12.71 -4.48 -5.16
CA SER A 411 -12.86 -5.93 -5.27
C SER A 411 -13.30 -6.61 -3.96
N VAL A 412 -13.51 -7.93 -4.00
CA VAL A 412 -13.77 -8.82 -2.85
C VAL A 412 -15.05 -8.44 -2.11
N GLY A 413 -16.19 -8.50 -2.81
CA GLY A 413 -17.52 -8.19 -2.27
C GLY A 413 -18.13 -9.33 -1.44
N ASN A 414 -19.44 -9.53 -1.60
CA ASN A 414 -20.11 -10.75 -1.14
C ASN A 414 -19.68 -11.92 -2.05
N PRO A 415 -19.24 -13.09 -1.53
CA PRO A 415 -18.83 -14.23 -2.35
C PRO A 415 -19.86 -14.71 -3.39
N GLU A 416 -21.16 -14.44 -3.20
CA GLU A 416 -22.22 -14.75 -4.17
C GLU A 416 -22.17 -13.92 -5.46
N ASN A 417 -21.55 -12.73 -5.44
CA ASN A 417 -21.62 -11.77 -6.55
C ASN A 417 -21.04 -12.36 -7.86
N ASN A 418 -21.89 -12.43 -8.89
CA ASN A 418 -21.55 -12.93 -10.21
C ASN A 418 -20.93 -11.84 -11.09
N LEU A 419 -19.64 -11.95 -11.40
CA LEU A 419 -18.95 -11.00 -12.29
C LEU A 419 -18.96 -11.42 -13.77
N PHE A 420 -19.34 -12.65 -14.14
CA PHE A 420 -19.37 -13.08 -15.56
C PHE A 420 -20.36 -12.22 -16.35
N GLU A 421 -21.61 -12.16 -15.87
CA GLU A 421 -22.69 -11.30 -16.38
C GLU A 421 -22.42 -9.80 -16.22
N PHE A 422 -21.42 -9.40 -15.43
CA PHE A 422 -21.03 -7.99 -15.27
C PHE A 422 -19.99 -7.59 -16.31
N ALA A 423 -18.99 -8.47 -16.54
CA ALA A 423 -17.88 -8.23 -17.44
C ALA A 423 -18.25 -8.31 -18.93
N THR A 424 -19.21 -9.17 -19.30
CA THR A 424 -19.67 -9.29 -20.70
C THR A 424 -20.85 -8.37 -21.05
N LYS A 425 -21.18 -7.40 -20.19
CA LYS A 425 -22.07 -6.29 -20.54
C LYS A 425 -21.31 -5.19 -21.28
N ASP A 426 -22.04 -4.42 -22.07
CA ASP A 426 -21.51 -3.31 -22.87
C ASP A 426 -21.19 -2.06 -22.01
N ARG A 427 -20.39 -2.25 -20.96
CA ARG A 427 -19.80 -1.17 -20.14
C ARG A 427 -18.42 -0.75 -20.66
N SER A 428 -17.72 -1.66 -21.31
CA SER A 428 -16.46 -1.43 -22.02
C SER A 428 -16.59 -2.13 -23.38
N PRO A 429 -17.00 -1.41 -24.44
CA PRO A 429 -17.43 -2.06 -25.69
C PRO A 429 -16.35 -2.91 -26.36
N LEU A 430 -15.07 -2.53 -26.20
CA LEU A 430 -13.96 -3.23 -26.85
C LEU A 430 -13.35 -4.34 -25.96
N LEU A 431 -13.16 -4.11 -24.67
CA LEU A 431 -12.54 -5.10 -23.78
C LEU A 431 -13.56 -6.07 -23.19
N GLY A 432 -14.56 -5.56 -22.48
CA GLY A 432 -15.61 -6.37 -21.86
C GLY A 432 -16.57 -6.94 -22.91
N GLY A 433 -17.31 -6.05 -23.55
CA GLY A 433 -18.38 -6.37 -24.50
C GLY A 433 -17.92 -7.19 -25.71
N VAL A 434 -16.67 -7.03 -26.15
CA VAL A 434 -16.10 -7.77 -27.28
C VAL A 434 -15.07 -8.83 -26.87
N LEU A 435 -13.90 -8.50 -26.30
CA LEU A 435 -12.85 -9.52 -26.05
C LEU A 435 -13.26 -10.55 -24.99
N VAL A 436 -13.72 -10.10 -23.81
CA VAL A 436 -14.09 -11.01 -22.72
C VAL A 436 -15.32 -11.84 -23.13
N THR A 437 -16.33 -11.22 -23.75
CA THR A 437 -17.48 -11.93 -24.33
C THR A 437 -17.07 -12.97 -25.38
N TYR A 438 -16.21 -12.63 -26.33
CA TYR A 438 -15.74 -13.56 -27.37
C TYR A 438 -15.01 -14.75 -26.77
N LEU A 439 -14.14 -14.51 -25.77
CA LEU A 439 -13.39 -15.56 -25.09
C LEU A 439 -14.30 -16.49 -24.29
N LEU A 440 -15.16 -15.95 -23.42
CA LEU A 440 -16.04 -16.75 -22.57
C LEU A 440 -17.11 -17.52 -23.37
N ASN A 441 -17.42 -17.11 -24.60
CA ASN A 441 -18.30 -17.84 -25.52
C ASN A 441 -17.56 -18.76 -26.52
N ASN A 442 -16.21 -18.80 -26.51
CA ASN A 442 -15.46 -19.69 -27.39
C ASN A 442 -15.24 -21.07 -26.75
N PRO A 443 -15.69 -22.19 -27.35
CA PRO A 443 -15.61 -23.51 -26.72
C PRO A 443 -14.18 -23.97 -26.36
N GLU A 444 -13.18 -23.62 -27.16
CA GLU A 444 -11.79 -24.01 -26.88
C GLU A 444 -11.16 -23.13 -25.78
N PHE A 445 -11.59 -21.87 -25.63
CA PHE A 445 -11.24 -21.08 -24.45
C PHE A 445 -11.98 -21.56 -23.19
N GLN A 446 -13.25 -21.97 -23.29
CA GLN A 446 -14.01 -22.50 -22.14
C GLN A 446 -13.34 -23.73 -21.51
N VAL A 447 -12.79 -24.65 -22.33
CA VAL A 447 -11.98 -25.78 -21.83
C VAL A 447 -10.76 -25.26 -21.08
N LEU A 448 -9.91 -24.45 -21.74
CA LEU A 448 -8.70 -23.88 -21.14
C LEU A 448 -8.97 -23.09 -19.84
N PHE A 449 -10.11 -22.39 -19.78
CA PHE A 449 -10.57 -21.62 -18.63
C PHE A 449 -10.96 -22.55 -17.47
N LYS A 450 -11.81 -23.55 -17.72
CA LYS A 450 -12.24 -24.52 -16.69
C LYS A 450 -11.06 -25.32 -16.14
N ASP A 451 -10.19 -25.84 -17.01
CA ASP A 451 -9.00 -26.58 -16.61
C ASP A 451 -8.09 -25.74 -15.69
N ARG A 452 -7.94 -24.44 -16.00
CA ARG A 452 -7.14 -23.52 -15.21
C ARG A 452 -7.82 -23.09 -13.92
N VAL A 453 -9.14 -22.90 -13.89
CA VAL A 453 -9.92 -22.67 -12.66
C VAL A 453 -9.74 -23.83 -11.68
N SER A 454 -9.91 -25.08 -12.14
CA SER A 454 -9.72 -26.27 -11.31
C SER A 454 -8.31 -26.32 -10.70
N TYR A 455 -7.26 -26.16 -11.53
CA TYR A 455 -5.88 -26.08 -11.03
C TYR A 455 -5.73 -24.98 -9.96
N LEU A 456 -6.23 -23.77 -10.24
CA LEU A 456 -6.05 -22.63 -9.34
C LEU A 456 -6.77 -22.83 -8.01
N PHE A 457 -7.92 -23.50 -8.00
CA PHE A 457 -8.68 -23.74 -6.79
C PHE A 457 -8.07 -24.84 -5.89
N GLU A 458 -7.22 -25.70 -6.47
CA GLU A 458 -6.36 -26.64 -5.75
C GLU A 458 -5.02 -26.02 -5.31
N ASN A 459 -4.60 -24.90 -5.93
CA ASN A 459 -3.29 -24.27 -5.74
C ASN A 459 -3.43 -22.80 -5.25
N ASP A 460 -3.06 -21.82 -6.09
CA ASP A 460 -2.87 -20.41 -5.72
C ASP A 460 -4.12 -19.71 -5.18
N LEU A 461 -5.30 -20.09 -5.69
CA LEU A 461 -6.61 -19.58 -5.28
C LEU A 461 -7.36 -20.57 -4.38
N SER A 462 -6.66 -21.52 -3.75
CA SER A 462 -7.25 -22.45 -2.79
C SER A 462 -7.76 -21.73 -1.54
N LYS A 463 -8.87 -22.22 -0.95
CA LYS A 463 -9.38 -21.70 0.34
C LYS A 463 -8.29 -21.64 1.41
N LYS A 464 -7.36 -22.62 1.39
CA LYS A 464 -6.17 -22.65 2.23
C LYS A 464 -5.26 -21.44 1.99
N VAL A 465 -4.73 -21.26 0.78
CA VAL A 465 -3.78 -20.17 0.47
C VAL A 465 -4.40 -18.79 0.69
N LEU A 466 -5.69 -18.62 0.34
CA LEU A 466 -6.44 -17.39 0.59
C LEU A 466 -6.49 -17.06 2.09
N LYS A 467 -6.86 -18.03 2.94
CA LYS A 467 -6.96 -17.86 4.41
C LYS A 467 -5.59 -17.70 5.07
N GLU A 468 -4.56 -18.41 4.62
CA GLU A 468 -3.18 -18.28 5.12
C GLU A 468 -2.62 -16.89 4.85
N LYS A 469 -2.76 -16.38 3.60
CA LYS A 469 -2.34 -15.01 3.26
C LYS A 469 -3.19 -13.96 3.98
N LEU A 470 -4.52 -14.15 4.10
CA LEU A 470 -5.37 -13.23 4.85
C LEU A 470 -4.99 -13.16 6.33
N ALA A 471 -4.65 -14.30 6.95
CA ALA A 471 -4.20 -14.36 8.34
C ALA A 471 -2.87 -13.61 8.54
N TYR A 472 -1.91 -13.74 7.63
CA TYR A 472 -0.67 -12.97 7.64
C TYR A 472 -0.95 -11.45 7.61
N TYR A 473 -1.77 -10.98 6.67
CA TYR A 473 -2.13 -9.56 6.58
C TYR A 473 -2.87 -9.06 7.82
N LYS A 474 -3.78 -9.85 8.41
CA LYS A 474 -4.44 -9.51 9.68
C LYS A 474 -3.44 -9.32 10.82
N LEU A 475 -2.53 -10.27 11.01
CA LEU A 475 -1.49 -10.22 12.06
C LEU A 475 -0.51 -9.05 11.86
N LEU A 476 -0.18 -8.71 10.61
CA LEU A 476 0.73 -7.63 10.26
C LEU A 476 0.14 -6.24 10.53
N PHE A 477 -1.18 -6.07 10.39
CA PHE A 477 -1.87 -4.80 10.59
C PHE A 477 -2.44 -4.58 12.00
N ASP A 478 -2.90 -5.62 12.70
CA ASP A 478 -3.59 -5.51 14.00
C ASP A 478 -2.89 -4.63 15.07
N PRO A 479 -1.57 -4.72 15.32
CA PRO A 479 -0.93 -3.86 16.33
C PRO A 479 -0.89 -2.37 15.95
N ALA A 480 -0.86 -2.03 14.66
CA ALA A 480 -0.73 -0.66 14.15
C ALA A 480 -2.07 -0.02 13.72
N ILE A 481 -3.12 -0.82 13.51
CA ILE A 481 -4.40 -0.35 12.95
C ILE A 481 -5.13 0.66 13.84
N GLY A 482 -4.99 0.53 15.17
CA GLY A 482 -5.59 1.45 16.13
C GLY A 482 -5.05 2.87 15.97
N GLU A 483 -3.74 3.02 15.79
CA GLU A 483 -3.12 4.32 15.56
C GLU A 483 -3.47 4.87 14.18
N HIS A 484 -3.57 4.03 13.16
CA HIS A 484 -4.02 4.43 11.82
C HIS A 484 -5.40 5.10 11.85
N TYR A 485 -6.40 4.48 12.50
CA TYR A 485 -7.72 5.08 12.64
C TYR A 485 -7.77 6.23 13.65
N ASN A 486 -6.87 6.30 14.64
CA ASN A 486 -6.74 7.50 15.46
C ASN A 486 -6.18 8.69 14.66
N ARG A 487 -5.23 8.47 13.72
CA ARG A 487 -4.66 9.54 12.88
C ARG A 487 -5.66 10.12 11.89
N TRP A 488 -6.45 9.28 11.23
CA TRP A 488 -7.38 9.71 10.18
C TRP A 488 -8.81 9.92 10.67
N ASN A 489 -9.19 9.28 11.78
CA ASN A 489 -10.43 9.44 12.52
C ASN A 489 -11.73 9.53 11.67
N PRO A 490 -11.92 8.71 10.61
CA PRO A 490 -13.19 8.71 9.88
C PRO A 490 -14.30 8.06 10.71
N ASP A 491 -15.54 8.47 10.45
CA ASP A 491 -16.71 7.99 11.18
C ASP A 491 -16.85 6.45 11.10
N SER A 492 -16.87 5.81 12.26
CA SER A 492 -16.87 4.34 12.41
C SER A 492 -15.67 3.57 11.81
N GLY A 493 -14.56 4.21 11.38
CA GLY A 493 -13.47 3.56 10.63
C GLY A 493 -13.02 2.17 11.14
N LEU A 494 -12.61 2.06 12.41
CA LEU A 494 -12.17 0.78 12.99
C LEU A 494 -13.30 -0.28 13.10
N LYS A 495 -14.57 0.14 13.18
CA LYS A 495 -15.74 -0.75 13.18
C LYS A 495 -16.02 -1.27 11.77
N GLU A 496 -15.91 -0.41 10.75
CA GLU A 496 -16.09 -0.81 9.35
C GLU A 496 -14.93 -1.69 8.87
N TYR A 497 -13.69 -1.41 9.26
CA TYR A 497 -12.54 -2.33 9.11
C TYR A 497 -12.84 -3.71 9.70
N LYS A 498 -13.39 -3.79 10.91
CA LYS A 498 -13.79 -5.05 11.55
C LYS A 498 -14.97 -5.74 10.87
N LYS A 499 -15.74 -5.07 10.01
CA LYS A 499 -16.68 -5.72 9.08
C LYS A 499 -15.97 -6.22 7.82
N ALA A 500 -15.10 -5.42 7.22
CA ALA A 500 -14.31 -5.80 6.04
C ALA A 500 -13.49 -7.07 6.31
N LEU A 501 -12.85 -7.18 7.49
CA LEU A 501 -12.14 -8.40 7.90
C LEU A 501 -13.02 -9.66 7.96
N LYS A 502 -14.32 -9.53 8.29
CA LYS A 502 -15.29 -10.63 8.29
C LYS A 502 -15.78 -10.96 6.89
N ARG A 503 -15.98 -9.94 6.04
CA ARG A 503 -16.31 -10.12 4.61
C ARG A 503 -15.18 -10.84 3.88
N LEU A 504 -13.92 -10.53 4.22
CA LEU A 504 -12.73 -11.22 3.75
C LEU A 504 -12.68 -12.69 4.21
N ASP A 505 -13.04 -13.01 5.46
CA ASP A 505 -13.14 -14.41 5.91
C ASP A 505 -14.21 -15.20 5.14
N ASP A 506 -15.43 -14.64 5.07
CA ASP A 506 -16.57 -15.21 4.35
C ASP A 506 -16.25 -15.44 2.86
N PHE A 507 -15.62 -14.46 2.21
CA PHE A 507 -15.14 -14.58 0.85
C PHE A 507 -14.11 -15.72 0.69
N CYS A 508 -13.12 -15.82 1.58
CA CYS A 508 -12.11 -16.87 1.50
C CYS A 508 -12.67 -18.28 1.76
N GLU A 509 -13.75 -18.40 2.54
CA GLU A 509 -14.44 -19.67 2.78
C GLU A 509 -15.36 -20.05 1.61
N ASN A 510 -16.13 -19.11 1.08
CA ASN A 510 -17.28 -19.42 0.22
C ASN A 510 -17.09 -19.08 -1.27
N ARG A 511 -16.13 -18.21 -1.66
CA ARG A 511 -16.08 -17.70 -3.05
C ARG A 511 -15.90 -18.79 -4.10
N GLN A 512 -15.13 -19.84 -3.83
CA GLN A 512 -14.91 -20.92 -4.81
C GLN A 512 -16.22 -21.58 -5.26
N ASP A 513 -17.07 -21.97 -4.31
CA ASP A 513 -18.31 -22.71 -4.59
C ASP A 513 -19.31 -21.82 -5.37
N TYR A 514 -19.41 -20.55 -4.98
CA TYR A 514 -20.21 -19.57 -5.71
C TYR A 514 -19.62 -19.23 -7.08
N PHE A 515 -18.29 -19.18 -7.25
CA PHE A 515 -17.65 -18.98 -8.55
C PHE A 515 -17.94 -20.15 -9.49
N LEU A 516 -17.83 -21.40 -9.02
CA LEU A 516 -18.18 -22.59 -9.82
C LEU A 516 -19.67 -22.57 -10.21
N LYS A 517 -20.57 -22.19 -9.27
CA LYS A 517 -22.00 -22.00 -9.54
C LYS A 517 -22.26 -20.90 -10.59
N ASN A 518 -21.57 -19.76 -10.49
CA ASN A 518 -21.66 -18.66 -11.46
C ASN A 518 -21.17 -19.11 -12.85
N MET A 519 -20.02 -19.78 -12.90
CA MET A 519 -19.36 -20.27 -14.12
C MET A 519 -20.23 -21.30 -14.86
N LYS A 520 -20.74 -22.32 -14.15
CA LYS A 520 -21.67 -23.31 -14.71
C LYS A 520 -22.92 -22.66 -15.30
N ALA A 521 -23.57 -21.78 -14.53
CA ALA A 521 -24.77 -21.08 -14.98
C ALA A 521 -24.51 -20.24 -16.24
N TYR A 522 -23.37 -19.55 -16.32
CA TYR A 522 -22.98 -18.75 -17.47
C TYR A 522 -22.69 -19.60 -18.73
N PHE A 523 -21.94 -20.71 -18.57
CA PHE A 523 -21.68 -21.66 -19.66
C PHE A 523 -22.87 -22.60 -19.97
N LYS A 524 -23.98 -22.49 -19.23
CA LYS A 524 -25.21 -23.31 -19.35
C LYS A 524 -24.94 -24.80 -19.14
N GLU A 525 -24.06 -25.09 -18.18
CA GLU A 525 -23.75 -26.44 -17.70
C GLU A 525 -24.64 -26.80 -16.50
N ASN A 526 -25.17 -28.02 -16.49
CA ASN A 526 -25.97 -28.57 -15.39
C ASN A 526 -25.09 -29.03 -14.21
#